data_AF-A0A814QEB8-F1
#
_entry.id   AF-A0A814QEB8-F1
#
_cell.length_a   1.000
_cell.length_b   1.000
_cell.length_c   1.000
_cell.angle_alpha   90.00
_cell.angle_beta   90.00
_cell.angle_gamma   90.00
#
_symmetry.space_group_name_H-M   'P 1'
#
loop_
_entity.id
_entity.type
_entity.pdbx_description
1 polymer ?
#
loop_
_entity_poly.entity_id
_entity_poly.type
_entity_poly.pdbx_seq_one_letter_code
_entity_poly.pdbx_strand_id
1 'polypeptide(L)'
;MDAFFIDVSNDGGLQHIKFSTTASPWPIMTPGISLEGKCVSISYQAFNWQVIINIAFKQFDVLIGADVTTPKCPLCSQYVKPTTCDFNNCLWRW
;
A
#
# COMPACT_ATOMS: atom_id res chain seq x y z
N MET A 1 19.81 -0.38 2.52
CA MET A 1 19.28 -0.10 1.17
C MET A 1 18.13 0.84 1.40
N ASP A 2 18.43 2.12 1.26
CA ASP A 2 17.55 3.22 1.62
C ASP A 2 16.41 3.31 0.61
N ALA A 3 15.17 3.24 1.09
CA ALA A 3 13.99 3.45 0.27
C ALA A 3 13.89 4.96 0.02
N PHE A 4 14.41 5.44 -1.11
CA PHE A 4 14.14 6.79 -1.58
C PHE A 4 12.69 6.83 -2.06
N PHE A 5 11.87 7.67 -1.41
CA PHE A 5 10.52 7.96 -1.88
C PHE A 5 10.56 8.45 -3.33
N ILE A 6 9.55 8.07 -4.10
CA ILE A 6 9.38 8.56 -5.47
C ILE A 6 9.14 10.06 -5.43
N ASP A 7 10.01 10.82 -6.12
CA ASP A 7 9.79 12.22 -6.40
C ASP A 7 8.65 12.36 -7.42
N VAL A 8 7.45 12.65 -6.91
CA VAL A 8 6.23 12.84 -7.71
C VAL A 8 6.27 14.11 -8.58
N SER A 9 7.25 15.00 -8.39
CA SER A 9 7.47 16.17 -9.26
C SER A 9 8.37 15.88 -10.46
N ASN A 10 9.01 14.71 -10.50
CA ASN A 10 9.84 14.28 -11.61
C ASN A 10 9.01 13.54 -12.68
N ASP A 11 8.58 14.29 -13.71
CA ASP A 11 7.84 13.75 -14.85
C ASP A 11 8.60 12.67 -15.65
N GLY A 12 9.94 12.61 -15.53
CA GLY A 12 10.77 11.60 -16.19
C GLY A 12 10.73 10.21 -15.51
N GLY A 13 10.22 10.13 -14.28
CA GLY A 13 10.05 8.88 -13.52
C GLY A 13 8.66 8.23 -13.68
N LEU A 14 7.74 8.89 -14.39
CA LEU A 14 6.36 8.46 -14.52
C LEU A 14 6.26 7.23 -15.42
N GLN A 15 5.69 6.15 -14.88
CA GLN A 15 5.38 4.93 -15.64
C GLN A 15 3.88 4.73 -15.75
N HIS A 16 3.40 4.48 -16.98
CA HIS A 16 2.02 4.08 -17.22
C HIS A 16 1.92 2.56 -17.28
N ILE A 17 1.46 1.95 -16.18
CA ILE A 17 1.20 0.50 -16.11
C ILE A 17 -0.30 0.28 -16.19
N LYS A 18 -0.75 -0.57 -17.13
CA LYS A 18 -2.15 -0.99 -17.19
C LYS A 18 -2.42 -2.00 -16.08
N PHE A 19 -3.48 -1.78 -15.30
CA PHE A 19 -3.94 -2.76 -14.34
C PHE A 19 -4.31 -4.07 -15.04
N SER A 20 -3.98 -5.20 -14.40
CA SER A 20 -4.42 -6.52 -14.85
C SER A 20 -5.92 -6.67 -14.64
N THR A 21 -6.62 -7.16 -15.66
CA THR A 21 -8.05 -7.49 -15.59
C THR A 21 -8.32 -8.90 -15.07
N THR A 22 -7.27 -9.70 -14.86
CA THR A 22 -7.34 -11.09 -14.40
C THR A 22 -6.59 -11.31 -13.08
N ALA A 23 -6.37 -10.23 -12.32
CA ALA A 23 -5.63 -10.31 -11.07
C ALA A 23 -6.30 -11.31 -10.10
N SER A 24 -5.49 -12.05 -9.33
CA SER A 24 -5.97 -12.81 -8.18
C SER A 24 -6.85 -11.92 -7.29
N PRO A 25 -7.82 -12.49 -6.56
CA PRO A 25 -8.91 -11.73 -5.93
C PRO A 25 -8.52 -10.66 -4.88
N TRP A 26 -7.23 -10.36 -4.67
CA TRP A 26 -6.70 -9.69 -3.49
C TRP A 26 -5.49 -8.81 -3.78
N PRO A 27 -5.60 -7.86 -4.72
CA PRO A 27 -5.88 -6.56 -4.15
C PRO A 27 -6.81 -5.64 -4.96
N ILE A 28 -7.85 -5.15 -4.28
CA ILE A 28 -8.71 -4.08 -4.80
C ILE A 28 -8.21 -2.77 -4.22
N MET A 29 -7.71 -1.87 -5.07
CA MET A 29 -7.44 -0.50 -4.68
C MET A 29 -8.75 0.29 -4.61
N THR A 30 -8.95 1.07 -3.55
CA THR A 30 -10.04 2.04 -3.44
C THR A 30 -9.50 3.46 -3.63
N PRO A 31 -10.35 4.47 -3.92
CA PRO A 31 -9.92 5.86 -3.93
C PRO A 31 -9.28 6.29 -2.60
N GLY A 32 -8.23 7.12 -2.67
CA GLY A 32 -7.44 7.58 -1.53
C GLY A 32 -6.05 6.95 -1.47
N ILE A 33 -5.54 6.79 -0.24
CA ILE A 33 -4.24 6.21 0.03
C ILE A 33 -4.39 4.72 0.32
N SER A 34 -3.46 3.94 -0.22
CA SER A 34 -3.28 2.54 0.12
C SER A 34 -1.86 2.30 0.61
N LEU A 35 -1.70 1.43 1.60
CA LEU A 35 -0.39 0.98 2.07
C LEU A 35 -0.14 -0.41 1.52
N GLU A 36 1.09 -0.69 1.14
CA GLU A 36 1.47 -2.03 0.72
C GLU A 36 2.49 -2.65 1.66
N GLY A 37 2.37 -3.95 1.84
CA GLY A 37 3.36 -4.75 2.56
C GLY A 37 3.05 -6.24 2.42
N LYS A 38 3.83 -7.08 3.10
CA LYS A 38 3.64 -8.55 3.05
C LYS A 38 2.85 -9.05 4.26
N CYS A 39 1.88 -9.92 4.02
CA CYS A 39 1.22 -10.62 5.12
C CYS A 39 2.18 -11.62 5.78
N VAL A 40 2.21 -11.62 7.11
CA VAL A 40 3.09 -12.48 7.93
C VAL A 40 2.40 -13.69 8.53
N SER A 41 1.07 -13.81 8.37
CA SER A 41 0.30 -14.89 8.98
C SER A 41 0.29 -16.14 8.09
N ILE A 42 0.97 -17.20 8.54
CA ILE A 42 1.14 -18.48 7.83
C ILE A 42 -0.20 -19.15 7.51
N SER A 43 -1.21 -18.96 8.36
CA SER A 43 -2.53 -19.61 8.24
C SER A 43 -3.44 -19.01 7.16
N TYR A 44 -3.02 -17.93 6.50
CA TYR A 44 -3.84 -17.22 5.51
C TYR A 44 -3.26 -17.37 4.10
N GLN A 45 -4.15 -17.43 3.10
CA GLN A 45 -3.77 -17.55 1.69
C GLN A 45 -2.78 -16.47 1.21
N ALA A 46 -2.74 -15.32 1.88
CA ALA A 46 -1.85 -14.22 1.53
C ALA A 46 -0.48 -14.30 2.20
N PHE A 47 -0.16 -15.34 2.97
CA PHE A 47 1.14 -15.48 3.61
C PHE A 47 2.29 -15.26 2.63
N ASN A 48 3.17 -14.29 2.90
CA ASN A 48 4.29 -13.88 2.05
C ASN A 48 3.91 -13.24 0.69
N TRP A 49 2.62 -12.98 0.45
CA TRP A 49 2.12 -12.21 -0.70
C TRP A 49 1.97 -10.74 -0.31
N GLN A 50 2.06 -9.86 -1.32
CA GLN A 50 1.77 -8.43 -1.17
C GLN A 50 0.28 -8.25 -0.90
N VAL A 51 -0.05 -7.43 0.09
CA VAL A 51 -1.42 -7.03 0.41
C VAL A 51 -1.56 -5.51 0.32
N ILE A 52 -2.69 -5.07 -0.21
CA ILE A 52 -3.07 -3.65 -0.27
C ILE A 52 -4.00 -3.33 0.90
N ILE A 53 -3.63 -2.31 1.67
CA ILE A 53 -4.34 -1.86 2.86
C ILE A 53 -4.88 -0.47 2.57
N ASN A 54 -6.15 -0.41 2.20
CA ASN A 54 -6.81 0.85 1.89
C ASN A 54 -7.08 1.65 3.17
N ILE A 55 -6.48 2.83 3.29
CA ILE A 55 -6.69 3.74 4.43
C ILE A 55 -7.53 4.97 4.06
N ALA A 56 -7.95 5.07 2.78
CA ALA A 56 -8.75 6.14 2.21
C ALA A 56 -8.05 7.51 2.33
N PHE A 57 -8.82 8.59 2.47
CA PHE A 57 -8.31 9.96 2.57
C PHE A 57 -7.90 10.28 4.01
N LYS A 58 -6.71 9.83 4.42
CA LYS A 58 -6.15 10.06 5.76
C LYS A 58 -4.71 10.54 5.68
N GLN A 59 -4.28 11.27 6.70
CA GLN A 59 -2.86 11.51 6.90
C GLN A 59 -2.20 10.22 7.42
N PHE A 60 -1.11 9.82 6.80
CA PHE A 60 -0.33 8.66 7.22
C PHE A 60 1.16 8.96 7.04
N ASP A 61 1.93 8.63 8.06
CA ASP A 61 3.38 8.76 8.03
C ASP A 61 4.01 7.36 8.03
N VAL A 62 4.54 6.97 6.87
CA VAL A 62 5.22 5.69 6.66
C VAL A 62 6.51 5.58 7.48
N LEU A 63 7.18 6.71 7.75
CA LEU A 63 8.46 6.78 8.46
C LEU A 63 8.28 6.78 9.97
N ILE A 64 7.24 7.45 10.47
CA ILE A 64 6.99 7.58 11.91
C ILE A 64 6.31 6.34 12.49
N GLY A 65 5.74 5.45 11.68
CA GLY A 65 5.34 4.08 12.09
C GLY A 65 4.42 4.01 13.32
N ALA A 66 3.84 5.14 13.75
CA ALA A 66 3.29 5.29 15.09
C ALA A 66 1.90 4.69 15.25
N ASP A 67 1.26 4.30 14.16
CA ASP A 67 -0.06 3.70 14.20
C ASP A 67 -0.02 2.24 13.76
N VAL A 68 0.37 1.35 14.68
CA VAL A 68 0.25 -0.12 14.52
C VAL A 68 -1.20 -0.58 14.31
N THR A 69 -2.19 0.29 14.50
CA THR A 69 -3.60 -0.05 14.32
C THR A 69 -4.06 0.08 12.88
N THR A 70 -3.39 0.90 12.07
CA THR A 70 -3.77 1.20 10.69
C THR A 70 -3.32 0.16 9.66
N PRO A 71 -2.03 -0.25 9.57
CA PRO A 71 -1.58 -1.14 8.52
C PRO A 71 -1.86 -2.59 8.89
N LYS A 72 -3.12 -3.00 8.79
CA LYS A 72 -3.56 -4.38 9.03
C LYS A 72 -3.85 -5.09 7.72
N CYS A 73 -3.39 -6.34 7.62
CA CYS A 73 -3.75 -7.21 6.51
C CYS A 73 -5.28 -7.32 6.39
N PRO A 74 -5.88 -7.08 5.22
CA PRO A 74 -7.33 -7.12 5.05
C PRO A 74 -7.92 -8.53 5.23
N LEU A 75 -7.09 -9.57 5.15
CA LEU A 75 -7.52 -10.96 5.30
C LEU A 75 -7.38 -11.47 6.73
N CYS A 76 -6.24 -11.18 7.39
CA CYS A 76 -5.92 -11.75 8.71
C CYS A 76 -5.93 -10.74 9.86
N SER A 77 -6.13 -9.46 9.57
CA SER A 77 -6.12 -8.35 10.53
C SER A 77 -4.82 -8.18 11.34
N GLN A 78 -3.77 -8.96 11.02
CA GLN A 78 -2.45 -8.82 11.64
C GLN A 78 -1.75 -7.58 11.10
N TYR A 79 -0.89 -6.99 11.94
CA TYR A 79 -0.02 -5.89 11.53
C TYR A 79 0.83 -6.31 10.32
N VAL A 80 0.89 -5.42 9.34
CA VAL A 80 1.71 -5.51 8.14
C VAL A 80 2.64 -4.31 8.19
N LYS A 81 3.95 -4.56 8.13
CA LYS A 81 4.93 -3.46 8.00
C LYS A 81 4.75 -2.83 6.61
N PRO A 82 4.36 -1.55 6.49
CA PRO A 82 4.29 -0.89 5.19
C PRO A 82 5.70 -0.80 4.58
N THR A 83 5.81 -1.13 3.31
CA THR A 83 7.04 -0.96 2.52
C THR A 83 6.93 0.19 1.52
N THR A 84 5.71 0.51 1.08
CA THR A 84 5.40 1.63 0.20
C THR A 84 3.94 2.06 0.41
N CYS A 85 3.55 3.17 -0.22
CA CYS A 85 2.17 3.63 -0.31
C CYS A 85 1.83 4.02 -1.75
N ASP A 86 0.55 3.87 -2.11
CA ASP A 86 0.00 4.26 -3.40
C ASP A 86 -1.10 5.29 -3.23
N PHE A 87 -1.27 6.09 -4.29
CA PHE A 87 -2.31 7.10 -4.42
C PHE A 87 -3.22 6.73 -5.59
N ASN A 88 -4.50 6.53 -5.32
CA ASN A 88 -5.48 6.16 -6.33
C ASN A 88 -6.65 7.16 -6.36
N ASN A 89 -6.95 7.75 -7.52
CA ASN A 89 -8.01 8.74 -7.71
C ASN A 89 -8.06 9.81 -6.59
N CYS A 90 -6.89 10.30 -6.18
CA CYS A 90 -6.76 11.30 -5.14
C CYS A 90 -5.63 12.28 -5.47
N LEU A 91 -5.66 13.41 -4.76
CA LEU A 91 -4.59 14.39 -4.76
C LEU A 91 -3.91 14.34 -3.40
N TRP A 92 -2.59 14.27 -3.39
CA TRP A 92 -1.79 14.42 -2.19
C TRP A 92 -1.27 15.85 -2.09
N ARG A 93 -1.28 16.41 -0.87
CA ARG A 93 -0.69 17.71 -0.55
C ARG A 93 0.32 17.51 0.57
N TRP A 94 1.57 17.88 0.32
CA TRP A 94 2.65 17.91 1.30
C TRP A 94 2.63 19.22 2.10
#